data_AF-A0A920QL40-F1
#
_entry.id   AF-A0A920QL40-F1
#
_cell.length_a   1.000
_cell.length_b   1.000
_cell.length_c   1.000
_cell.angle_alpha   90.00
_cell.angle_beta   90.00
_cell.angle_gamma   90.00
#
_symmetry.space_group_name_H-M   'P 1'
#
loop_
_entity.id
_entity.type
_entity.pdbx_description
1 polymer ?
#
loop_
_entity_poly.entity_id
_entity_poly.type
_entity_poly.pdbx_seq_one_letter_code
_entity_poly.pdbx_strand_id
1 'polypeptide(L)'
;MMAYPSTSGTAYTTLASMVQLFGEDAGFNYMKGLHKNISQYTKSGSAGIKASARGEITIGVVFVHGAVKQATKGFPIEAVAPCEGTGYEIGSASIIKGARNLDSAKKFIDFALTADVQSMSAQVKSFQVPSNKNAVSPPEAPDVSSIKLIDYNHALYGSKAERTRLLKKWDKEVKVLPR
;
A
#
# COMPACT_ATOMS: atom_id res chain seq x y z
N MET A 1 14.14 -1.58 3.85
CA MET A 1 13.26 -2.73 4.21
C MET A 1 11.97 -2.65 3.42
N MET A 2 11.41 -3.80 3.03
CA MET A 2 10.11 -3.90 2.36
C MET A 2 9.42 -5.18 2.81
N ALA A 3 8.09 -5.26 2.73
CA ALA A 3 7.41 -6.52 2.99
C ALA A 3 7.56 -7.55 1.84
N TYR A 4 7.25 -8.81 2.12
CA TYR A 4 7.29 -9.87 1.12
C TYR A 4 6.01 -9.88 0.27
N PRO A 5 6.09 -9.77 -1.08
CA PRO A 5 4.91 -9.62 -1.93
C PRO A 5 3.85 -10.72 -1.79
N SER A 6 4.23 -11.95 -1.47
CA SER A 6 3.23 -13.03 -1.32
C SER A 6 2.37 -12.90 -0.06
N THR A 7 2.90 -12.28 1.00
CA THR A 7 2.25 -12.17 2.32
C THR A 7 1.74 -10.78 2.65
N SER A 8 2.17 -9.76 1.90
CA SER A 8 1.81 -8.37 2.11
C SER A 8 1.17 -7.75 0.87
N GLY A 9 -0.04 -7.21 1.05
CA GLY A 9 -0.72 -6.41 0.03
C GLY A 9 0.13 -5.21 -0.41
N THR A 10 0.72 -4.47 0.54
CA THR A 10 1.61 -3.33 0.26
C THR A 10 2.73 -3.69 -0.72
N ALA A 11 3.45 -4.78 -0.46
CA ALA A 11 4.56 -5.18 -1.32
C ALA A 11 4.10 -5.72 -2.68
N TYR A 12 2.93 -6.37 -2.73
CA TYR A 12 2.32 -6.74 -4.01
C TYR A 12 1.92 -5.51 -4.82
N THR A 13 1.31 -4.49 -4.18
CA THR A 13 1.00 -3.21 -4.81
C THR A 13 2.27 -2.52 -5.30
N THR A 14 3.36 -2.52 -4.54
CA THR A 14 4.67 -2.01 -5.00
C THR A 14 5.14 -2.74 -6.26
N LEU A 15 5.15 -4.09 -6.25
CA LEU A 15 5.57 -4.89 -7.40
C LEU A 15 4.74 -4.59 -8.65
N ALA A 16 3.41 -4.59 -8.52
CA ALA A 16 2.50 -4.28 -9.62
C ALA A 16 2.63 -2.83 -10.09
N SER A 17 2.93 -1.88 -9.20
CA SER A 17 3.18 -0.49 -9.58
C SER A 17 4.44 -0.35 -10.42
N MET A 18 5.54 -1.03 -10.05
CA MET A 18 6.78 -0.99 -10.83
C MET A 18 6.59 -1.60 -12.22
N VAL A 19 5.81 -2.68 -12.32
CA VAL A 19 5.47 -3.33 -13.60
C VAL A 19 4.61 -2.42 -14.47
N GLN A 20 3.66 -1.67 -13.89
CA GLN A 20 2.82 -0.74 -14.65
C GLN A 20 3.56 0.54 -15.06
N LEU A 21 4.48 1.04 -14.22
CA LEU A 21 5.28 2.24 -14.52
C LEU A 21 6.30 1.99 -15.63
N PHE A 22 7.01 0.86 -15.56
CA PHE A 22 8.18 0.63 -16.42
C PHE A 22 7.94 -0.45 -17.49
N GLY A 23 6.78 -1.12 -17.48
CA GLY A 23 6.58 -2.37 -18.20
C GLY A 23 7.19 -3.55 -17.43
N GLU A 24 6.81 -4.78 -17.80
CA GLU A 24 7.13 -5.95 -16.99
C GLU A 24 8.64 -6.20 -16.85
N ASP A 25 9.39 -6.23 -17.95
CA ASP A 25 10.81 -6.58 -17.86
C ASP A 25 11.63 -5.52 -17.12
N ALA A 26 11.42 -4.23 -17.44
CA ALA A 26 12.11 -3.14 -16.73
C ALA A 26 11.64 -3.03 -15.27
N GLY A 27 10.35 -3.25 -14.98
CA GLY A 27 9.83 -3.31 -13.62
C GLY A 27 10.47 -4.42 -12.80
N PHE A 28 10.63 -5.62 -13.36
CA PHE A 28 11.36 -6.70 -12.68
C PHE A 28 12.84 -6.40 -12.52
N ASN A 29 13.49 -5.77 -13.50
CA ASN A 29 14.88 -5.33 -13.36
C ASN A 29 15.05 -4.32 -12.22
N TYR A 30 14.10 -3.38 -12.08
CA TYR A 30 14.06 -2.47 -10.93
C TYR A 30 13.96 -3.25 -9.61
N MET A 31 13.04 -4.22 -9.53
CA MET A 31 12.88 -5.03 -8.32
C MET A 31 14.11 -5.87 -7.98
N LYS A 32 14.86 -6.37 -8.98
CA LYS A 32 16.16 -7.04 -8.78
C LYS A 32 17.22 -6.08 -8.24
N GLY A 33 17.24 -4.83 -8.72
CA GLY A 33 18.10 -3.78 -8.19
C GLY A 33 17.76 -3.44 -6.75
N LEU A 34 16.47 -3.21 -6.46
CA LEU A 34 15.97 -2.93 -5.11
C LEU A 34 16.31 -4.05 -4.13
N HIS A 35 16.17 -5.31 -4.55
CA HIS A 35 16.42 -6.51 -3.72
C HIS A 35 17.78 -6.48 -3.01
N LYS A 36 18.84 -6.03 -3.70
CA LYS A 36 20.21 -5.92 -3.16
C LYS A 36 20.29 -4.99 -1.94
N ASN A 37 19.37 -4.03 -1.85
CA ASN A 37 19.32 -3.08 -0.74
C ASN A 37 18.27 -3.47 0.33
N ILE A 38 17.57 -4.59 0.17
CA ILE A 38 16.58 -5.06 1.15
C ILE A 38 17.26 -5.91 2.22
N SER A 39 17.56 -5.29 3.36
CA SER A 39 18.05 -5.99 4.55
C SER A 39 17.10 -7.11 5.03
N GLN A 40 15.80 -6.86 5.00
CA GLN A 40 14.79 -7.83 5.42
C GLN A 40 13.49 -7.69 4.63
N TYR A 41 12.91 -8.84 4.28
CA TYR A 41 11.53 -8.96 3.83
C TYR A 41 10.60 -9.26 5.01
N THR A 42 9.73 -8.32 5.36
CA THR A 42 8.79 -8.48 6.49
C THR A 42 7.48 -9.13 6.05
N LYS A 43 6.75 -9.76 6.99
CA LYS A 43 5.39 -10.27 6.72
C LYS A 43 4.37 -9.14 6.60
N SER A 44 4.48 -8.11 7.44
CA SER A 44 3.56 -6.95 7.44
C SER A 44 4.12 -5.81 6.58
N GLY A 45 3.25 -5.18 5.79
CA GLY A 45 3.56 -3.96 5.02
C GLY A 45 3.93 -2.76 5.89
N SER A 46 3.36 -2.70 7.10
CA SER A 46 3.61 -1.59 8.04
C SER A 46 4.89 -1.75 8.87
N ALA A 47 5.59 -2.88 8.78
CA ALA A 47 6.76 -3.13 9.62
C ALA A 47 7.93 -2.18 9.27
N GLY A 48 8.13 -1.90 7.98
CA GLY A 48 9.19 -1.00 7.50
C GLY A 48 9.09 0.39 8.13
N ILE A 49 7.90 1.00 8.13
CA ILE A 49 7.74 2.36 8.69
C ILE A 49 7.92 2.41 10.21
N LYS A 50 7.55 1.34 10.93
CA LYS A 50 7.78 1.25 12.37
C LYS A 50 9.27 1.10 12.69
N ALA A 51 10.01 0.34 11.87
CA ALA A 51 11.45 0.18 12.00
C ALA A 51 12.19 1.48 11.65
N SER A 52 11.79 2.17 10.58
CA SER A 52 12.32 3.51 10.23
C SER A 52 12.08 4.52 11.35
N ALA A 53 10.88 4.55 11.93
CA ALA A 53 10.56 5.47 13.02
C ALA A 53 11.44 5.26 14.27
N ARG A 54 11.90 4.02 14.51
CA ARG A 54 12.84 3.68 15.59
C ARG A 54 14.32 3.82 15.20
N GLY A 55 14.62 4.23 13.98
CA GLY A 55 16.01 4.34 13.49
C GLY A 55 16.69 2.99 13.21
N GLU A 56 15.94 1.87 13.16
CA GLU A 56 16.50 0.54 12.88
C GLU A 56 16.89 0.36 11.41
N ILE A 57 16.26 1.14 10.52
CA ILE A 57 16.54 1.17 9.08
C ILE A 57 16.34 2.58 8.51
N THR A 58 17.09 2.92 7.47
CA THR A 58 17.01 4.23 6.81
C THR A 58 15.74 4.39 5.97
N ILE A 59 15.40 3.39 5.15
CA ILE A 59 14.29 3.49 4.17
C ILE A 59 13.34 2.31 4.31
N GLY A 60 12.05 2.60 4.52
CA GLY A 60 10.96 1.63 4.52
C GLY A 60 10.00 1.87 3.34
N VAL A 61 9.80 0.86 2.50
CA VAL A 61 8.81 0.93 1.40
C VAL A 61 7.42 0.63 1.96
N VAL A 62 6.56 1.65 2.03
CA VAL A 62 5.25 1.63 2.69
C VAL A 62 4.21 2.48 1.96
N PHE A 63 2.96 2.44 2.42
CA PHE A 63 1.97 3.46 2.04
C PHE A 63 2.18 4.75 2.82
N VAL A 64 2.08 5.88 2.11
CA VAL A 64 2.39 7.24 2.58
C VAL A 64 1.66 7.62 3.89
N HIS A 65 0.40 7.22 4.05
CA HIS A 65 -0.39 7.50 5.26
C HIS A 65 0.23 6.86 6.52
N GLY A 66 0.96 5.76 6.38
CA GLY A 66 1.71 5.13 7.46
C GLY A 66 2.90 5.98 7.90
N ALA A 67 3.55 6.67 6.96
CA ALA A 67 4.65 7.60 7.24
C ALA A 67 4.14 8.87 7.92
N VAL A 68 3.07 9.48 7.39
CA VAL A 68 2.35 10.59 8.03
C VAL A 68 1.99 10.25 9.48
N LYS A 69 1.48 9.04 9.73
CA LYS A 69 1.12 8.60 11.09
C LYS A 69 2.31 8.54 12.06
N GLN A 70 3.52 8.25 11.58
CA GLN A 70 4.71 8.27 12.45
C GLN A 70 5.24 9.70 12.60
N ALA A 71 5.25 10.50 11.52
CA ALA A 71 5.64 11.90 11.57
C ALA A 71 4.77 12.71 12.56
N THR A 72 3.45 12.52 12.54
CA THR A 72 2.50 13.13 13.49
C THR A 72 2.69 12.69 14.95
N LYS A 73 3.48 11.63 15.20
CA LYS A 73 3.89 11.21 16.54
C LYS A 73 5.24 11.81 16.97
N GLY A 74 5.86 12.66 16.14
CA GLY A 74 7.15 13.28 16.41
C GLY A 74 8.36 12.45 16.00
N PHE A 75 8.17 11.32 15.29
CA PHE A 75 9.31 10.59 14.73
C PHE A 75 9.89 11.34 13.52
N PRO A 76 11.22 11.31 13.31
CA PRO A 76 11.90 11.98 12.21
C PRO A 76 11.70 11.20 10.90
N ILE A 77 10.46 11.18 10.41
CA ILE A 77 10.03 10.47 9.22
C ILE A 77 9.62 11.48 8.16
N GLU A 78 10.26 11.36 7.00
CA GLU A 78 9.86 12.06 5.78
C GLU A 78 9.17 11.08 4.84
N ALA A 79 8.02 11.49 4.31
CA ALA A 79 7.27 10.71 3.33
C ALA A 79 7.63 11.19 1.93
N VAL A 80 8.11 10.27 1.08
CA VAL A 80 8.59 10.60 -0.27
C VAL A 80 7.75 9.85 -1.31
N ALA A 81 7.20 10.58 -2.27
CA ALA A 81 6.65 10.02 -3.50
C ALA A 81 7.74 10.01 -4.57
N PRO A 82 8.09 8.85 -5.17
CA PRO A 82 9.09 8.78 -6.25
C PRO A 82 8.69 9.65 -7.45
N CYS A 83 9.67 10.34 -8.05
CA CYS A 83 9.43 11.33 -9.11
C CYS A 83 9.01 10.69 -10.44
N GLU A 84 9.37 9.43 -10.67
CA GLU A 84 8.92 8.63 -11.81
C GLU A 84 7.41 8.42 -11.79
N GLY A 85 6.82 8.44 -10.59
CA GLY A 85 5.43 8.14 -10.29
C GLY A 85 5.31 6.96 -9.32
N THR A 86 4.11 6.74 -8.81
CA THR A 86 3.80 5.63 -7.91
C THR A 86 2.39 5.09 -8.13
N GLY A 87 2.11 3.91 -7.59
CA GLY A 87 0.74 3.39 -7.50
C GLY A 87 0.09 3.70 -6.15
N TYR A 88 -1.10 3.14 -5.98
CA TYR A 88 -1.91 3.29 -4.78
C TYR A 88 -2.70 2.01 -4.50
N GLU A 89 -3.27 1.92 -3.30
CA GLU A 89 -4.26 0.89 -2.97
C GLU A 89 -5.64 1.50 -2.81
N ILE A 90 -6.67 0.68 -2.98
CA ILE A 90 -8.04 0.99 -2.56
C ILE A 90 -8.36 0.11 -1.37
N GLY A 91 -8.38 0.71 -0.17
CA GLY A 91 -8.87 0.05 1.03
C GLY A 91 -10.32 -0.38 0.82
N SER A 92 -10.56 -1.69 0.81
CA SER A 92 -11.86 -2.27 0.46
C SER A 92 -12.42 -3.06 1.63
N ALA A 93 -13.73 -2.94 1.84
CA ALA A 93 -14.50 -3.84 2.70
C ALA A 93 -15.34 -4.76 1.82
N SER A 94 -15.49 -6.03 2.22
CA SER A 94 -16.20 -7.03 1.42
C SER A 94 -17.05 -7.93 2.30
N ILE A 95 -18.26 -8.26 1.82
CA ILE A 95 -19.15 -9.21 2.48
C ILE A 95 -18.78 -10.62 2.03
N ILE A 96 -18.57 -11.52 2.99
CA ILE A 96 -18.26 -12.92 2.70
C ILE A 96 -19.50 -13.64 2.16
N LYS A 97 -19.32 -14.41 1.09
CA LYS A 97 -20.39 -15.25 0.53
C LYS A 97 -20.89 -16.24 1.60
N GLY A 98 -22.20 -16.26 1.83
CA GLY A 98 -22.80 -17.09 2.90
C GLY A 98 -22.68 -16.49 4.30
N ALA A 99 -22.47 -15.17 4.43
CA ALA A 99 -22.46 -14.49 5.72
C ALA A 99 -23.75 -14.79 6.52
N ARG A 100 -23.59 -15.28 7.76
CA ARG A 100 -24.70 -15.61 8.66
C ARG A 100 -25.63 -14.43 8.94
N ASN A 101 -25.08 -13.22 8.94
CA ASN A 101 -25.78 -11.97 9.23
C ASN A 101 -25.71 -11.03 8.02
N LEU A 102 -26.25 -11.46 6.87
CA LEU A 102 -26.13 -10.74 5.60
C LEU A 102 -26.66 -9.30 5.67
N ASP A 103 -27.83 -9.11 6.29
CA ASP A 103 -28.46 -7.78 6.35
C ASP A 103 -27.66 -6.80 7.21
N SER A 104 -27.14 -7.26 8.36
CA SER A 104 -26.24 -6.45 9.19
C SER A 104 -24.93 -6.15 8.48
N ALA A 105 -24.38 -7.09 7.71
CA ALA A 105 -23.17 -6.87 6.93
C ALA A 105 -23.38 -5.80 5.84
N LYS A 106 -24.52 -5.82 5.14
CA LYS A 106 -24.89 -4.77 4.17
C LYS A 106 -24.98 -3.40 4.85
N LYS A 107 -25.73 -3.30 5.96
CA LYS A 107 -25.84 -2.07 6.75
C LYS A 107 -24.48 -1.55 7.22
N PHE A 108 -23.56 -2.45 7.60
CA PHE A 108 -22.20 -2.06 7.97
C PHE A 108 -21.42 -1.48 6.79
N ILE A 109 -21.50 -2.07 5.60
CA ILE A 109 -20.85 -1.52 4.40
C ILE A 109 -21.43 -0.15 4.07
N ASP A 110 -22.76 0.00 4.09
CA ASP A 110 -23.42 1.28 3.83
C ASP A 110 -22.94 2.33 4.83
N PHE A 111 -22.95 2.01 6.13
CA PHE A 111 -22.45 2.88 7.21
C PHE A 111 -20.96 3.23 7.03
N ALA A 112 -20.09 2.26 6.74
CA ALA A 112 -18.65 2.52 6.60
C ALA A 112 -18.30 3.43 5.40
N LEU A 113 -19.21 3.56 4.43
CA LEU A 113 -19.05 4.39 3.23
C LEU A 113 -19.65 5.79 3.35
N THR A 114 -20.34 6.12 4.45
CA THR A 114 -20.90 7.46 4.64
C THR A 114 -19.81 8.49 4.90
N ALA A 115 -20.09 9.74 4.52
CA ALA A 115 -19.13 10.83 4.59
C ALA A 115 -18.75 11.17 6.04
N ASP A 116 -19.72 11.16 6.96
CA ASP A 116 -19.52 11.40 8.39
C ASP A 116 -18.56 10.38 8.99
N VAL A 117 -18.75 9.08 8.72
CA VAL A 117 -17.90 8.01 9.23
C VAL A 117 -16.48 8.12 8.67
N GLN A 118 -16.33 8.35 7.37
CA GLN A 118 -14.99 8.53 6.78
C GLN A 118 -14.31 9.83 7.28
N SER A 119 -15.08 10.86 7.64
CA SER A 119 -14.56 12.11 8.24
C SER A 119 -14.04 11.92 9.67
N MET A 120 -14.39 10.82 10.35
CA MET A 120 -13.85 10.50 11.69
C MET A 120 -12.37 10.11 11.66
N SER A 121 -11.79 9.90 10.48
CA SER A 121 -10.39 9.49 10.29
C SER A 121 -9.38 10.34 11.08
N ALA A 122 -9.59 11.65 11.16
CA ALA A 122 -8.76 12.57 11.95
C ALA A 122 -8.79 12.24 13.46
N GLN A 123 -9.98 11.95 14.00
CA GLN A 123 -10.18 11.66 15.42
C GLN A 123 -9.44 10.39 15.85
N VAL A 124 -9.33 9.42 14.94
CA VAL A 124 -8.67 8.13 15.19
C VAL A 124 -7.23 8.07 14.65
N LYS A 125 -6.68 9.21 14.21
CA LYS A 125 -5.32 9.32 13.63
C LYS A 125 -5.09 8.30 12.51
N SER A 126 -6.05 8.26 11.59
CA SER A 126 -6.00 7.50 10.34
C SER A 126 -5.88 8.51 9.20
N PHE A 127 -4.84 8.38 8.38
CA PHE A 127 -4.46 9.39 7.39
C PHE A 127 -4.57 8.88 5.96
N GLN A 128 -5.35 7.81 5.72
CA GLN A 128 -5.75 7.43 4.37
C GLN A 128 -6.67 8.50 3.81
N VAL A 129 -6.58 8.76 2.50
CA VAL A 129 -7.52 9.65 1.83
C VAL A 129 -8.88 8.96 1.73
N PRO A 130 -9.97 9.59 2.22
CA PRO A 130 -11.33 9.09 2.08
C PRO A 130 -11.73 8.84 0.63
N SER A 131 -12.54 7.80 0.40
CA SER A 131 -13.11 7.51 -0.93
C SER A 131 -14.41 8.26 -1.18
N ASN A 132 -15.12 8.66 -0.14
CA ASN A 132 -16.31 9.49 -0.25
C ASN A 132 -15.91 10.96 -0.45
N LYS A 133 -16.25 11.53 -1.61
CA LYS A 133 -15.93 12.92 -1.99
C LYS A 133 -16.47 14.00 -1.05
N ASN A 134 -17.48 13.67 -0.23
CA ASN A 134 -18.08 14.59 0.73
C ASN A 134 -17.45 14.46 2.13
N ALA A 135 -16.51 13.52 2.33
CA ALA A 135 -15.83 13.36 3.60
C ALA A 135 -14.71 14.40 3.76
N VAL A 136 -14.46 14.80 5.00
CA VAL A 136 -13.37 15.70 5.37
C VAL A 136 -12.12 14.86 5.63
N SER A 137 -11.03 15.20 4.93
CA SER A 137 -9.72 14.60 5.18
C SER A 137 -9.00 15.34 6.30
N PRO A 138 -8.22 14.65 7.15
CA PRO A 138 -7.28 15.31 8.05
C PRO A 138 -6.31 16.21 7.26
N PRO A 139 -5.95 17.41 7.73
CA PRO A 139 -4.97 18.27 7.05
C PRO A 139 -3.61 17.61 6.84
N GLU A 140 -3.23 16.66 7.70
CA GLU A 140 -1.98 15.91 7.61
C GLU A 140 -2.05 14.77 6.59
N ALA A 141 -3.24 14.39 6.12
CA ALA A 141 -3.39 13.33 5.14
C ALA A 141 -2.65 13.73 3.84
N PRO A 142 -2.10 12.74 3.10
CA PRO A 142 -1.40 13.01 1.86
C PRO A 142 -2.30 13.74 0.85
N ASP A 143 -1.80 14.82 0.27
CA ASP A 143 -2.43 15.46 -0.88
C ASP A 143 -2.15 14.65 -2.15
N VAL A 144 -3.10 13.82 -2.55
CA VAL A 144 -2.99 12.97 -3.74
C VAL A 144 -2.85 13.76 -5.03
N SER A 145 -3.29 15.02 -5.08
CA SER A 145 -3.17 15.87 -6.28
C SER A 145 -1.72 16.28 -6.57
N SER A 146 -0.88 16.29 -5.53
CA SER A 146 0.55 16.55 -5.63
C SER A 146 1.38 15.32 -6.01
N ILE A 147 0.77 14.13 -6.03
CA ILE A 147 1.45 12.86 -6.27
C ILE A 147 1.19 12.41 -7.70
N LYS A 148 2.27 12.09 -8.44
CA LYS A 148 2.18 11.48 -9.77
C LYS A 148 1.73 10.01 -9.64
N LEU A 149 0.43 9.79 -9.68
CA LEU A 149 -0.18 8.45 -9.63
C LEU A 149 -0.34 7.85 -11.03
N ILE A 150 -0.06 6.55 -11.17
CA ILE A 150 -0.51 5.79 -12.34
C ILE A 150 -2.02 5.57 -12.30
N ASP A 151 -2.64 5.35 -13.46
CA ASP A 151 -3.97 4.74 -13.51
C ASP A 151 -3.83 3.23 -13.21
N TYR A 152 -3.96 2.87 -11.93
CA TYR A 152 -3.68 1.51 -11.48
C TYR A 152 -4.77 0.55 -11.97
N ASN A 153 -4.39 -0.47 -12.75
CA ASN A 153 -5.31 -1.47 -13.28
C ASN A 153 -5.70 -2.51 -12.21
N HIS A 154 -6.62 -2.13 -11.33
CA HIS A 154 -7.11 -2.99 -10.24
C HIS A 154 -7.77 -4.27 -10.75
N ALA A 155 -8.41 -4.26 -11.93
CA ALA A 155 -9.07 -5.43 -12.49
C ALA A 155 -8.05 -6.52 -12.86
N LEU A 156 -6.97 -6.15 -13.57
CA LEU A 156 -5.91 -7.06 -13.96
C LEU A 156 -5.13 -7.54 -12.73
N TYR A 157 -4.55 -6.62 -11.95
CA TYR A 157 -3.67 -6.96 -10.84
C TYR A 157 -4.41 -7.47 -9.59
N GLY A 158 -5.72 -7.25 -9.48
CA GLY A 158 -6.57 -7.87 -8.48
C GLY A 158 -7.00 -9.30 -8.83
N SER A 159 -6.79 -9.74 -10.07
CA SER A 159 -7.19 -11.09 -10.49
C SER A 159 -6.30 -12.17 -9.86
N LYS A 160 -6.91 -13.33 -9.54
CA LYS A 160 -6.18 -14.48 -9.02
C LYS A 160 -5.08 -14.95 -9.98
N ALA A 161 -5.38 -14.96 -11.29
CA ALA A 161 -4.45 -15.42 -12.32
C ALA A 161 -3.19 -14.55 -12.37
N GLU A 162 -3.37 -13.24 -12.49
CA GLU A 162 -2.25 -12.30 -12.59
C GLU A 162 -1.45 -12.24 -11.30
N ARG A 163 -2.13 -12.16 -10.14
CA ARG A 163 -1.45 -12.20 -8.84
C ARG A 163 -0.58 -13.45 -8.69
N THR A 164 -1.10 -14.61 -9.09
CA THR A 164 -0.34 -15.87 -9.02
C THR A 164 0.86 -15.85 -9.96
N ARG A 165 0.70 -15.36 -11.20
CA ARG A 165 1.76 -15.28 -12.20
C ARG A 165 2.89 -14.36 -11.74
N LEU A 166 2.54 -13.15 -11.30
CA LEU A 166 3.50 -12.13 -10.91
C LEU A 166 4.32 -12.54 -9.69
N LEU A 167 3.67 -13.14 -8.69
CA LEU A 167 4.35 -13.64 -7.49
C LEU A 167 5.28 -14.82 -7.82
N LYS A 168 4.86 -15.76 -8.68
CA LYS A 168 5.73 -16.85 -9.14
C LYS A 168 6.96 -16.32 -9.88
N LYS A 169 6.80 -15.31 -10.75
CA LYS A 169 7.93 -14.67 -11.44
C LYS A 169 8.87 -14.00 -10.42
N TRP A 170 8.33 -13.29 -9.43
CA TRP A 170 9.13 -12.66 -8.37
C TRP A 170 9.91 -13.69 -7.55
N ASP A 171 9.28 -14.81 -7.16
CA ASP A 171 9.94 -15.89 -6.43
C ASP A 171 11.06 -16.54 -7.25
N LYS A 172 10.89 -16.65 -8.57
CA LYS A 172 11.87 -17.27 -9.48
C LYS A 172 13.03 -16.33 -9.83
N GLU A 173 12.79 -15.03 -9.97
CA GLU A 173 13.76 -14.10 -10.57
C GLU A 173 14.37 -13.09 -9.61
N VAL A 174 13.69 -12.77 -8.50
CA VAL A 174 14.13 -11.75 -7.55
C VAL A 174 14.57 -12.39 -6.25
N LYS A 175 13.71 -13.24 -5.66
CA LYS A 175 13.95 -13.85 -4.34
C LYS A 175 15.24 -14.67 -4.26
N VAL A 176 15.59 -15.35 -5.34
CA VAL A 176 16.73 -16.27 -5.42
C VAL A 176 18.07 -15.56 -5.56
N LEU A 177 18.06 -14.24 -5.80
CA LEU A 177 19.27 -13.47 -5.93
C LEU A 177 19.95 -13.31 -4.56
N PRO A 178 21.29 -13.16 -4.54
CA PRO A 178 21.98 -12.75 -3.34
C PRO A 178 21.57 -11.32 -2.96
N ARG A 179 21.61 -11.05 -1.65
CA ARG A 179 21.42 -9.73 -1.06
C ARG A 179 22.78 -9.15 -0.69
#